data_AF-A0A482ZV83-F1
#
_entry.id   AF-A0A482ZV83-F1
#
_cell.length_a   1.000
_cell.length_b   1.000
_cell.length_c   1.000
_cell.angle_alpha   90.00
_cell.angle_beta   90.00
_cell.angle_gamma   90.00
#
_symmetry.space_group_name_H-M   'P 1'
#
loop_
_entity.id
_entity.type
_entity.pdbx_description
1 polymer ?
#
loop_
_entity_poly.entity_id
_entity_poly.type
_entity_poly.pdbx_seq_one_letter_code
_entity_poly.pdbx_strand_id
1 'polypeptide(L)' 'MNIAGMQTQLKDGRLCRLRVEPAIVTRILTVLEFDELQVFVDNITRSVEEPDDGHFCHNIK' A
#
# COMPACT_ATOMS: atom_id res chain seq x y z
N MET A 1 -0.88 -22.33 4.73
CA MET A 1 -0.78 -20.90 5.12
C MET A 1 -1.39 -20.11 3.98
N ASN A 2 -2.60 -19.57 4.15
CA ASN A 2 -3.20 -18.70 3.15
C ASN A 2 -2.51 -17.34 3.24
N ILE A 3 -1.96 -16.83 2.14
CA ILE A 3 -1.31 -15.53 2.10
C ILE A 3 -2.27 -14.61 1.35
N ALA A 4 -2.82 -13.62 2.06
CA ALA A 4 -3.44 -12.48 1.42
C ALA A 4 -2.33 -11.48 1.12
N GLY A 5 -2.38 -10.85 -0.04
CA GLY A 5 -1.34 -9.93 -0.47
C GLY A 5 -1.93 -8.81 -1.27
N MET A 6 -1.31 -7.65 -1.13
CA MET A 6 -1.60 -6.50 -1.97
C MET A 6 -0.48 -6.30 -2.95
N GLN A 7 -0.79 -5.76 -4.12
CA GLN A 7 0.18 -5.48 -5.15
C GLN A 7 0.11 -4.01 -5.52
N THR A 8 1.26 -3.41 -5.75
CA THR A 8 1.38 -2.05 -6.28
C THR A 8 2.52 -2.03 -7.30
N GLN A 9 2.48 -1.07 -8.21
CA GLN A 9 3.53 -0.86 -9.19
C GLN A 9 4.39 0.33 -8.75
N LEU A 10 5.69 0.09 -8.64
CA LEU A 10 6.69 1.12 -8.38
C LEU A 10 6.86 2.02 -9.61
N LYS A 11 7.38 3.24 -9.43
CA LYS A 11 7.63 4.19 -10.53
C LYS A 11 8.53 3.65 -11.64
N ASP A 12 9.41 2.70 -11.30
CA ASP A 12 10.30 2.02 -12.24
C ASP A 12 9.62 0.84 -12.99
N GLY A 13 8.32 0.65 -12.78
CA GLY A 13 7.51 -0.39 -13.41
C GLY A 13 7.54 -1.75 -12.70
N ARG A 14 8.40 -1.94 -11.69
CA ARG A 14 8.45 -3.20 -10.94
C ARG A 14 7.19 -3.37 -10.09
N LEU A 15 6.75 -4.62 -9.97
CA LEU A 15 5.65 -4.99 -9.07
C LEU A 15 6.17 -5.26 -7.67
N CYS A 16 5.67 -4.51 -6.70
CA CYS A 16 5.89 -4.76 -5.29
C CYS A 16 4.68 -5.52 -4.72
N ARG A 17 4.93 -6.63 -4.03
CA ARG A 17 3.89 -7.41 -3.35
C ARG A 17 4.04 -7.27 -1.85
N LEU A 18 3.06 -6.65 -1.21
CA LEU A 18 2.97 -6.56 0.23
C LEU A 18 2.27 -7.81 0.76
N ARG A 19 2.96 -8.56 1.62
CA ARG A 19 2.32 -9.66 2.36
C ARG A 19 1.63 -9.07 3.57
N VAL A 20 0.33 -9.33 3.69
CA VAL A 20 -0.47 -8.90 4.82
C VAL A 20 -1.09 -10.14 5.43
N GLU A 21 -1.14 -10.20 6.76
CA GLU A 21 -1.79 -11.31 7.43
C GLU A 21 -3.27 -11.38 7.01
N PRO A 22 -3.80 -12.55 6.60
CA PRO A 22 -5.18 -12.64 6.11
C PRO A 22 -6.22 -12.08 7.06
N ALA A 23 -6.03 -12.28 8.37
CA ALA A 23 -6.94 -11.75 9.39
C ALA A 23 -7.03 -10.21 9.35
N ILE A 24 -5.93 -9.53 9.00
CA ILE A 24 -5.91 -8.07 8.85
C ILE A 24 -6.64 -7.67 7.57
N VAL A 25 -6.35 -8.33 6.44
CA VAL A 25 -7.03 -8.04 5.16
C VAL A 25 -8.54 -8.22 5.30
N THR A 26 -8.99 -9.32 5.90
CA THR A 26 -10.42 -9.56 6.14
C THR A 26 -11.05 -8.46 6.97
N ARG A 27 -10.38 -7.98 8.03
CA ARG A 27 -10.88 -6.87 8.86
C ARG A 27 -10.93 -5.54 8.12
N ILE A 28 -10.01 -5.29 7.21
CA ILE A 28 -10.03 -4.06 6.40
C ILE A 28 -11.22 -4.12 5.42
N LEU A 29 -11.41 -5.29 4.78
CA LEU A 29 -12.50 -5.52 3.83
C LEU A 29 -13.90 -5.55 4.46
N THR A 30 -14.04 -5.43 5.79
CA THR A 30 -15.35 -5.18 6.41
C THR A 30 -15.77 -3.70 6.35
N VAL A 31 -14.87 -2.80 5.95
CA VAL A 31 -15.09 -1.35 5.93
C VAL A 31 -14.76 -0.75 4.57
N LEU A 32 -13.69 -1.22 3.91
CA LEU A 32 -13.26 -0.74 2.60
C LEU A 32 -13.55 -1.79 1.54
N GLU A 33 -13.98 -1.33 0.37
CA GLU A 33 -14.01 -2.17 -0.82
C GLU A 33 -12.58 -2.46 -1.31
N PHE A 34 -12.44 -3.49 -2.15
CA PHE A 34 -11.12 -3.92 -2.62
C PHE A 34 -10.40 -2.84 -3.45
N ASP A 35 -11.13 -2.09 -4.26
CA ASP A 35 -10.62 -0.99 -5.08
C ASP A 35 -10.22 0.23 -4.23
N GLU A 36 -10.99 0.59 -3.21
CA GLU A 36 -10.62 1.63 -2.25
C GLU A 36 -9.31 1.28 -1.52
N LEU A 37 -9.19 0.02 -1.09
CA LEU A 37 -7.99 -0.49 -0.46
C LEU A 37 -6.79 -0.47 -1.43
N GLN A 38 -6.99 -0.84 -2.69
CA GLN A 38 -5.96 -0.76 -3.74
C GLN A 38 -5.47 0.69 -3.94
N VAL A 39 -6.40 1.64 -4.10
CA VAL A 39 -6.09 3.07 -4.23
C VAL A 39 -5.32 3.58 -3.01
N PHE A 40 -5.68 3.15 -1.80
CA PHE A 40 -4.97 3.51 -0.58
C PHE A 40 -3.50 3.06 -0.60
N VAL A 41 -3.22 1.82 -1.03
CA VAL A 41 -1.84 1.31 -1.12
C VAL A 41 -1.04 1.99 -2.23
N ASP A 42 -1.65 2.29 -3.37
CA ASP A 42 -0.99 3.01 -4.45
C ASP A 42 -0.63 4.45 -4.04
N ASN A 43 -1.47 5.10 -3.22
CA ASN A 43 -1.17 6.40 -2.63
C ASN A 43 0.07 6.36 -1.72
N ILE A 44 0.15 5.38 -0.82
CA ILE A 44 1.31 5.22 0.06
C ILE A 44 2.59 5.01 -0.78
N THR A 45 2.52 4.15 -1.79
CA THR A 45 3.67 3.83 -2.65
C THR A 45 4.19 5.08 -3.34
N ARG A 46 3.29 5.86 -3.96
CA ARG A 46 3.66 7.14 -4.59
C ARG A 46 4.26 8.12 -3.60
N SER A 47 3.66 8.31 -2.42
CA SER A 47 4.21 9.23 -1.40
C SER A 47 5.60 8.84 -0.91
N VAL A 48 5.91 7.54 -0.85
CA VAL A 48 7.25 7.06 -0.46
C VAL A 48 8.26 7.21 -1.60
N GLU A 49 7.86 6.97 -2.85
CA GLU A 49 8.74 7.06 -4.01
C GLU A 49 8.98 8.48 -4.51
N GLU A 50 8.06 9.39 -4.18
CA GLU A 50 8.09 10.82 -4.43
C GLU A 50 7.73 11.56 -3.12
N PRO A 51 8.65 11.59 -2.13
CA PRO A 51 8.43 12.34 -0.91
C PRO A 51 8.24 13.81 -1.28
N ASP A 52 7.05 14.35 -1.04
CA ASP A 52 6.83 15.79 -1.16
C ASP A 52 7.41 16.52 0.06
N ASP A 53 7.63 17.82 -0.05
CA ASP A 53 8.03 18.67 1.08
C ASP A 53 6.86 18.90 2.08
N GLY A 54 5.77 18.13 1.98
CA GLY A 54 4.61 18.16 2.87
C GLY A 54 4.82 17.36 4.16
N HIS A 55 3.96 17.58 5.15
CA HIS A 55 4.14 17.10 6.55
C HIS A 55 4.10 15.58 6.76
N PHE A 56 3.93 14.76 5.72
CA PHE A 56 3.61 13.34 5.86
C PHE A 56 4.76 12.39 5.47
N CYS A 57 5.62 12.75 4.50
CA CYS A 57 6.75 11.91 4.08
C CYS A 57 8.05 12.71 4.10
N HIS A 58 8.70 12.76 5.27
CA HIS A 58 10.04 13.32 5.40
C HIS A 58 11.08 12.20 5.45
N ASN A 59 12.18 12.38 4.71
CA ASN A 59 13.37 11.55 4.89
C ASN A 59 13.91 11.80 6.31
N ILE A 60 13.90 10.76 7.16
CA ILE A 60 14.59 10.81 8.45
C ILE A 60 16.10 10.83 8.15
N LYS A 61 16.75 11.97 8.41
CA LYS A 61 18.21 12.12 8.33
C LYS A 61 18.89 11.64 9.61
#